data_AF-A0A937BBN2-F1
#
_entry.id   AF-A0A937BBN2-F1
#
_cell.length_a   1.000
_cell.length_b   1.000
_cell.length_c   1.000
_cell.angle_alpha   90.00
_cell.angle_beta   90.00
_cell.angle_gamma   90.00
#
_symmetry.space_group_name_H-M   'P 1'
#
loop_
_entity.id
_entity.type
_entity.pdbx_description
1 polymer ?
#
loop_
_entity_poly.entity_id
_entity_poly.type
_entity_poly.pdbx_seq_one_letter_code
_entity_poly.pdbx_strand_id
1 'polypeptide(L)'
;MSDLPEEESIKNSHPNGPDNQADENNLLINPDPNHPIQQSKEMEVHHHAHHEGKRGWKSYFWEFLMLFLAVFCGFLAEYQLEHVIEHQREKKLMRTLSADLTNDKITLQTYITWRNQTNSNFDSLLLLLSNPDPEENAYQVYRLMNRTALRFGLPDVNAGAISQLTYSGGLRLVRSSAVTDAINKHYLGLNRMKSAFETERPIRLKLLESKSAILDARLLMPSKLEPDAYSFLSTDQASINELMHDILSSKQINNGLISQLDSFRVSTDKLNELIKKEYHIN
;
A
#
# COMPACT_ATOMS: atom_id res chain seq x y z
N MET A 1 56.71 27.77 15.38
CA MET A 1 57.56 26.67 14.92
C MET A 1 56.73 25.41 15.06
N SER A 2 55.83 25.12 14.11
CA SER A 2 56.09 24.44 12.81
C SER A 2 56.39 22.95 13.06
N ASP A 3 55.62 21.96 12.60
CA ASP A 3 54.60 21.90 11.54
C ASP A 3 53.58 20.77 11.78
N LEU A 4 52.33 21.05 11.42
CA LEU A 4 51.27 20.07 11.12
C LEU A 4 51.51 19.53 9.69
N PRO A 5 51.24 18.26 9.38
CA PRO A 5 51.22 17.82 8.00
C PRO A 5 49.92 18.26 7.31
N GLU A 6 50.11 18.82 6.12
CA GLU A 6 49.18 19.54 5.25
C GLU A 6 48.04 18.69 4.68
N GLU A 7 46.94 19.40 4.39
CA GLU A 7 45.79 19.01 3.61
C GLU A 7 46.20 18.47 2.22
N GLU A 8 45.79 17.24 1.88
CA GLU A 8 45.83 16.78 0.50
C GLU A 8 44.49 17.08 -0.19
N SER A 9 44.56 18.05 -1.10
CA SER A 9 43.49 18.61 -1.91
C SER A 9 42.76 17.57 -2.76
N ILE A 10 41.44 17.63 -2.72
CA ILE A 10 40.50 17.02 -3.66
C ILE A 10 40.83 17.51 -5.08
N LYS A 11 41.37 16.63 -5.92
CA LYS A 11 41.45 16.88 -7.38
C LYS A 11 40.09 16.64 -8.01
N ASN A 12 39.37 17.75 -8.23
CA ASN A 12 38.28 17.83 -9.18
C ASN A 12 38.81 17.62 -10.60
N SER A 13 38.34 16.58 -11.28
CA SER A 13 38.47 16.43 -12.73
C SER A 13 37.07 16.42 -13.36
N HIS A 14 36.67 17.57 -13.92
CA HIS A 14 35.63 17.64 -14.95
C HIS A 14 36.12 16.97 -16.24
N PRO A 15 35.21 16.26 -16.93
CA PRO A 15 35.02 16.54 -18.34
C PRO A 15 33.57 16.89 -18.67
N ASN A 16 33.45 17.82 -19.62
CA ASN A 16 32.25 18.44 -20.14
C ASN A 16 31.17 17.43 -20.60
N GLY A 17 29.90 17.85 -20.45
CA GLY A 17 28.72 17.15 -20.96
C GLY A 17 28.64 17.12 -22.50
N PRO A 18 27.61 16.45 -23.02
CA PRO A 18 26.53 17.23 -23.65
C PRO A 18 25.10 16.67 -23.42
N ASP A 19 24.18 17.63 -23.40
CA ASP A 19 22.85 17.71 -24.04
C ASP A 19 21.82 16.57 -23.95
N ASN A 20 20.79 16.87 -23.15
CA ASN A 20 19.38 17.04 -23.54
C ASN A 20 18.87 16.54 -24.91
N GLN A 21 17.65 15.98 -24.81
CA GLN A 21 16.58 15.81 -25.81
C GLN A 21 16.50 14.48 -26.57
N ALA A 22 15.50 13.70 -26.17
CA ALA A 22 14.90 12.64 -26.97
C ALA A 22 13.86 13.24 -27.94
N ASP A 23 13.99 12.82 -29.20
CA ASP A 23 12.95 12.49 -30.17
C ASP A 23 12.01 13.59 -30.71
N GLU A 24 12.53 14.39 -31.64
CA GLU A 24 11.79 14.86 -32.83
C GLU A 24 12.56 14.48 -34.10
N ASN A 25 12.20 13.35 -34.72
CA ASN A 25 12.70 12.98 -36.04
C ASN A 25 11.85 13.65 -37.13
N ASN A 26 12.37 14.76 -37.64
CA ASN A 26 12.02 15.36 -38.92
C ASN A 26 12.49 14.43 -40.07
N LEU A 27 11.56 13.75 -40.74
CA LEU A 27 11.81 13.11 -42.02
C LEU A 27 11.68 14.15 -43.15
N LEU A 28 12.79 14.80 -43.48
CA LEU A 28 12.98 15.48 -44.75
C LEU A 28 13.22 14.43 -45.84
N ILE A 29 12.20 14.18 -46.66
CA ILE A 29 12.35 13.39 -47.89
C ILE A 29 12.67 14.38 -49.03
N ASN A 30 13.93 14.39 -49.46
CA ASN A 30 14.32 14.87 -50.79
C ASN A 30 14.01 13.78 -51.82
N PRO A 31 13.36 14.08 -52.97
CA PRO A 31 13.06 13.08 -53.97
C PRO A 31 14.23 12.82 -54.94
N ASP A 32 14.51 11.55 -55.19
CA ASP A 32 15.40 11.01 -56.22
C ASP A 32 14.74 11.15 -57.62
N PRO A 33 15.43 11.66 -58.65
CA PRO A 33 14.87 11.86 -59.97
C PRO A 33 15.10 10.63 -60.85
N ASN A 34 14.09 9.77 -61.06
CA ASN A 34 13.88 9.04 -62.32
C ASN A 34 12.61 8.15 -62.36
N HIS A 35 11.82 8.36 -63.43
CA HIS A 35 10.71 7.57 -64.01
C HIS A 35 9.28 7.68 -63.43
N PRO A 36 8.23 7.54 -64.27
CA PRO A 36 7.99 8.14 -65.60
C PRO A 36 6.70 9.02 -65.60
N ILE A 37 6.65 10.00 -66.51
CA ILE A 37 5.51 10.92 -66.68
C ILE A 37 4.27 10.12 -67.11
N GLN A 38 3.33 9.89 -66.19
CA GLN A 38 1.98 9.47 -66.52
C GLN A 38 1.15 10.70 -66.90
N GLN A 39 0.62 10.63 -68.11
CA GLN A 39 -0.41 11.47 -68.71
C GLN A 39 -1.29 12.14 -67.67
N SER A 40 -1.30 13.48 -67.69
CA SER A 40 -2.27 14.30 -66.97
C SER A 40 -3.68 13.86 -67.38
N LYS A 41 -4.30 13.00 -66.57
CA LYS A 41 -5.74 13.03 -66.45
C LYS A 41 -6.01 14.44 -65.98
N GLU A 42 -6.68 15.24 -66.80
CA GLU A 42 -7.27 16.50 -66.34
C GLU A 42 -7.87 16.18 -64.98
N MET A 43 -7.26 16.70 -63.91
CA MET A 43 -8.05 16.99 -62.75
C MET A 43 -9.00 18.03 -63.30
N GLU A 44 -10.18 17.54 -63.70
CA GLU A 44 -11.38 18.34 -63.72
C GLU A 44 -11.47 18.88 -62.30
N VAL A 45 -10.77 20.00 -62.10
CA VAL A 45 -11.05 20.91 -61.03
C VAL A 45 -12.46 21.31 -61.39
N HIS A 46 -13.42 20.58 -60.84
CA HIS A 46 -14.72 21.15 -60.62
C HIS A 46 -14.41 22.38 -59.78
N HIS A 47 -14.19 23.50 -60.47
CA HIS A 47 -14.66 24.77 -60.03
C HIS A 47 -16.11 24.47 -59.67
N HIS A 48 -16.35 24.19 -58.39
CA HIS A 48 -17.58 24.62 -57.79
C HIS A 48 -17.61 26.10 -58.12
N ALA A 49 -18.28 26.41 -59.23
CA ALA A 49 -18.64 27.75 -59.58
C ALA A 49 -19.30 28.26 -58.31
N HIS A 50 -18.55 29.01 -57.51
CA HIS A 50 -19.12 29.83 -56.49
C HIS A 50 -20.05 30.73 -57.29
N HIS A 51 -21.33 30.38 -57.29
CA HIS A 51 -22.37 31.29 -57.69
C HIS A 51 -22.16 32.51 -56.79
N GLU A 52 -21.46 33.53 -57.30
CA GLU A 52 -21.40 34.87 -56.76
C GLU A 52 -22.75 35.56 -56.99
N GLY A 53 -23.84 34.88 -56.63
CA GLY A 53 -25.09 35.53 -56.28
C GLY A 53 -24.89 36.08 -54.88
N LYS A 54 -25.16 37.38 -54.69
CA LYS A 54 -25.12 38.08 -53.39
C LYS A 54 -25.48 37.13 -52.25
N ARG A 55 -24.50 36.63 -51.50
CA ARG A 55 -24.72 35.74 -50.36
C ARG A 55 -25.59 36.49 -49.36
N GLY A 56 -26.86 36.11 -49.30
CA GLY A 56 -27.79 36.68 -48.34
C GLY A 56 -27.32 36.36 -46.93
N TRP A 57 -27.65 37.23 -45.96
CA TRP A 57 -27.35 37.02 -44.53
C TRP A 57 -27.73 35.61 -44.02
N LYS A 58 -28.77 34.99 -44.60
CA LYS A 58 -29.16 33.59 -44.34
C LYS A 58 -28.06 32.57 -44.68
N SER A 59 -27.31 32.75 -45.78
CA SER A 59 -26.22 31.86 -46.19
C SER A 59 -25.09 31.89 -45.14
N TYR A 60 -24.69 33.08 -44.71
CA TYR A 60 -23.67 33.23 -43.66
C TYR A 60 -24.13 32.66 -42.32
N PHE A 61 -25.41 32.80 -41.98
CA PHE A 61 -25.98 32.18 -40.78
C PHE A 61 -25.92 30.65 -40.83
N TRP A 62 -26.26 30.03 -41.96
CA TRP A 62 -26.19 28.57 -42.11
C TRP A 62 -24.74 28.05 -42.15
N GLU A 63 -23.82 28.78 -42.79
CA GLU A 63 -22.38 28.47 -42.76
C GLU A 63 -21.82 28.58 -41.33
N PHE A 64 -22.16 29.63 -40.59
CA PHE A 64 -21.84 29.75 -39.17
C PHE A 64 -22.45 28.62 -38.35
N LEU A 65 -23.73 28.31 -38.55
CA LEU A 65 -24.42 27.25 -37.79
C LEU A 65 -23.80 25.88 -38.05
N MET A 66 -23.38 25.60 -39.28
CA MET A 66 -22.67 24.35 -39.63
C MET A 66 -21.34 24.24 -38.89
N LEU A 67 -20.51 25.29 -38.93
CA LEU A 67 -19.21 25.31 -38.25
C LEU A 67 -19.36 25.29 -36.73
N PHE A 68 -20.32 26.07 -36.21
CA PHE A 68 -20.66 26.10 -34.80
C PHE A 68 -21.12 24.72 -34.33
N LEU A 69 -22.04 24.07 -35.05
CA LEU A 69 -22.54 22.75 -34.68
C LEU A 69 -21.44 21.69 -34.76
N ALA A 70 -20.55 21.76 -35.75
CA ALA A 70 -19.41 20.83 -35.87
C ALA A 70 -18.50 20.90 -34.63
N VAL A 71 -18.10 22.12 -34.21
CA VAL A 71 -17.26 22.31 -33.01
C VAL A 71 -18.04 22.00 -31.73
N PHE A 72 -19.28 22.46 -31.63
CA PHE A 72 -20.14 22.25 -30.45
C PHE A 72 -20.45 20.77 -30.21
N CYS A 73 -20.79 20.02 -31.26
CA CYS A 73 -21.02 18.59 -31.17
C CYS A 73 -19.72 17.83 -30.86
N GLY A 74 -18.58 18.25 -31.41
CA GLY A 74 -17.27 17.69 -31.05
C GLY A 74 -17.01 17.82 -29.54
N PHE A 75 -17.15 19.03 -29.00
CA PHE A 75 -17.03 19.28 -27.57
C PHE A 75 -18.03 18.49 -26.72
N LEU A 76 -19.31 18.43 -27.14
CA LEU A 76 -20.34 17.67 -26.41
C LEU A 76 -20.06 16.17 -26.42
N ALA A 77 -19.56 15.63 -27.53
CA ALA A 77 -19.18 14.24 -27.67
C ALA A 77 -18.01 13.89 -26.74
N GLU A 78 -16.98 14.75 -26.68
CA GLU A 78 -15.85 14.58 -25.75
C GLU A 78 -16.32 14.63 -24.28
N TYR A 79 -17.15 15.60 -23.91
CA TYR A 79 -17.71 15.71 -22.56
C TYR A 79 -18.50 14.45 -22.15
N GLN A 80 -19.36 13.95 -23.03
CA GLN A 80 -20.13 12.74 -22.76
C GLN A 80 -19.24 11.49 -22.70
N LEU A 81 -18.28 11.37 -23.61
CA LEU A 81 -17.35 10.24 -23.65
C LEU A 81 -16.50 10.19 -22.37
N GLU A 82 -15.96 11.33 -21.92
CA GLU A 82 -15.21 11.45 -20.68
C GLU A 82 -16.05 11.01 -19.48
N HIS A 83 -17.28 11.52 -19.37
CA HIS A 83 -18.17 11.18 -18.26
C HIS A 83 -18.53 9.67 -18.23
N VAL A 84 -18.68 9.03 -19.39
CA VAL A 84 -18.92 7.57 -19.47
C VAL A 84 -17.67 6.79 -19.06
N ILE A 85 -16.49 7.19 -19.53
CA ILE A 85 -15.21 6.53 -19.22
C ILE A 85 -14.90 6.67 -17.72
N GLU A 86 -15.08 7.84 -17.13
CA GLU A 86 -14.87 8.08 -15.70
C GLU A 86 -15.79 7.21 -14.84
N HIS A 87 -17.07 7.09 -15.19
CA HIS A 87 -18.02 6.20 -14.49
C HIS A 87 -17.60 4.73 -14.55
N GLN A 88 -17.12 4.26 -15.71
CA GLN A 88 -16.63 2.89 -15.85
C GLN A 88 -15.36 2.66 -15.02
N ARG A 89 -14.45 3.63 -14.98
CA ARG A 89 -13.24 3.59 -14.15
C ARG A 89 -13.59 3.56 -12.66
N GLU A 90 -14.48 4.43 -12.21
CA GLU A 90 -15.01 4.47 -10.84
C GLU A 90 -15.58 3.10 -10.43
N LYS A 91 -16.46 2.51 -11.24
CA LYS A 91 -17.02 1.18 -10.97
C LYS A 91 -15.96 0.08 -10.89
N LYS A 92 -14.99 0.07 -11.81
CA LYS A 92 -13.91 -0.92 -11.81
C LYS A 92 -13.06 -0.80 -10.55
N LEU A 93 -12.72 0.43 -10.19
CA LEU A 93 -11.95 0.76 -9.00
C LEU A 93 -12.65 0.29 -7.72
N MET A 94 -13.95 0.56 -7.59
CA MET A 94 -14.74 0.16 -6.42
C MET A 94 -14.89 -1.36 -6.30
N ARG A 95 -14.97 -2.08 -7.42
CA ARG A 95 -14.96 -3.56 -7.42
C ARG A 95 -13.63 -4.12 -6.94
N THR A 96 -12.51 -3.59 -7.44
CA THR A 96 -11.18 -4.00 -6.98
C THR A 96 -11.01 -3.71 -5.50
N LEU A 97 -11.36 -2.50 -5.05
CA LEU A 97 -11.29 -2.10 -3.65
C LEU A 97 -12.16 -3.01 -2.76
N SER A 98 -13.38 -3.34 -3.18
CA SER A 98 -14.25 -4.26 -2.42
C SER A 98 -13.65 -5.67 -2.28
N ALA A 99 -13.01 -6.17 -3.34
CA ALA A 99 -12.29 -7.45 -3.29
C ALA A 99 -11.09 -7.39 -2.33
N ASP A 100 -10.31 -6.32 -2.38
CA ASP A 100 -9.18 -6.10 -1.47
C ASP A 100 -9.63 -6.02 -0.02
N LEU A 101 -10.67 -5.23 0.29
CA LEU A 101 -11.24 -5.11 1.63
C LEU A 101 -11.75 -6.46 2.18
N THR A 102 -12.27 -7.32 1.30
CA THR A 102 -12.72 -8.66 1.68
C THR A 102 -11.55 -9.54 2.10
N ASN A 103 -10.44 -9.48 1.36
CA ASN A 103 -9.21 -10.19 1.73
C ASN A 103 -8.59 -9.61 3.00
N ASP A 104 -8.54 -8.29 3.13
CA ASP A 104 -8.02 -7.60 4.30
C ASP A 104 -8.78 -8.00 5.57
N LYS A 105 -10.10 -8.15 5.50
CA LYS A 105 -10.92 -8.65 6.61
C LYS A 105 -10.44 -10.02 7.09
N ILE A 106 -10.19 -10.95 6.17
CA ILE A 106 -9.72 -12.31 6.50
C ILE A 106 -8.34 -12.26 7.14
N THR A 107 -7.44 -11.46 6.59
CA THR A 107 -6.10 -11.24 7.15
C THR A 107 -6.19 -10.67 8.56
N LEU A 108 -6.99 -9.61 8.77
CA LEU A 108 -7.19 -8.98 10.07
C LEU A 108 -7.76 -9.97 11.10
N GLN A 109 -8.76 -10.75 10.71
CA GLN A 109 -9.33 -11.78 11.59
C GLN A 109 -8.29 -12.84 11.98
N THR A 110 -7.46 -13.27 11.04
CA THR A 110 -6.37 -14.23 11.28
C THR A 110 -5.37 -13.69 12.29
N TYR A 111 -4.98 -12.42 12.15
CA TYR A 111 -4.07 -11.74 13.07
C TYR A 111 -4.68 -11.55 14.46
N ILE A 112 -5.97 -11.19 14.56
CA ILE A 112 -6.67 -11.10 15.85
C ILE A 112 -6.67 -12.46 16.56
N THR A 113 -7.02 -13.54 15.86
CA THR A 113 -6.99 -14.90 16.41
C THR A 113 -5.60 -15.29 16.88
N TRP A 114 -4.57 -15.02 16.07
CA TRP A 114 -3.18 -15.30 16.43
C TRP A 114 -2.71 -14.51 17.66
N ARG A 115 -3.09 -13.22 17.78
CA ARG A 115 -2.77 -12.40 18.95
C ARG A 115 -3.49 -12.88 20.20
N ASN A 116 -4.76 -13.30 20.09
CA ASN A 116 -5.48 -13.92 21.20
C ASN A 116 -4.79 -15.22 21.66
N GLN A 117 -4.36 -16.07 20.73
CA GLN A 117 -3.58 -17.26 21.08
C GLN A 117 -2.25 -16.90 21.77
N THR A 118 -1.60 -15.82 21.35
CA THR A 118 -0.38 -15.31 21.99
C THR A 118 -0.64 -14.88 23.43
N ASN A 119 -1.78 -14.23 23.72
CA ASN A 119 -2.18 -13.92 25.09
C ASN A 119 -2.40 -15.18 25.94
N SER A 120 -3.08 -16.20 25.40
CA SER A 120 -3.27 -17.47 26.12
C SER A 120 -1.94 -18.15 26.44
N ASN A 121 -0.97 -18.08 25.52
CA ASN A 121 0.37 -18.60 25.77
C ASN A 121 1.11 -17.77 26.84
N PHE A 122 0.95 -16.44 26.87
CA PHE A 122 1.50 -15.60 27.94
C PHE A 122 0.90 -15.94 29.30
N ASP A 123 -0.41 -16.20 29.38
CA ASP A 123 -1.05 -16.65 30.62
C ASP A 123 -0.49 -17.99 31.11
N SER A 124 -0.23 -18.90 30.16
CA SER A 124 0.35 -20.20 30.47
C SER A 124 1.80 -20.07 30.95
N LEU A 125 2.60 -19.20 30.30
CA LEU A 125 3.97 -18.91 30.71
C LEU A 125 4.03 -18.31 32.12
N LEU A 126 3.16 -17.35 32.44
CA LEU A 126 3.11 -16.74 33.76
C LEU A 126 2.78 -17.78 34.84
N LEU A 127 1.84 -18.69 34.58
CA LEU A 127 1.52 -19.77 35.51
C LEU A 127 2.70 -20.73 35.73
N LEU A 128 3.37 -21.15 34.67
CA LEU A 128 4.51 -22.07 34.74
C LEU A 128 5.72 -21.45 35.46
N LEU A 129 6.00 -20.18 35.20
CA LEU A 129 7.11 -19.44 35.85
C LEU A 129 6.82 -19.11 37.31
N SER A 130 5.55 -19.12 37.73
CA SER A 130 5.15 -18.90 39.12
C SER A 130 5.26 -20.15 40.00
N ASN A 131 5.66 -21.31 39.44
CA ASN A 131 5.82 -22.54 40.21
C ASN A 131 6.99 -22.40 41.21
N PRO A 132 6.84 -22.85 42.48
CA PRO A 132 7.94 -22.89 43.45
C PRO A 132 9.20 -23.63 42.97
N ASP A 133 9.02 -24.65 42.13
CA ASP A 133 10.10 -25.31 41.39
C ASP A 133 9.90 -25.10 39.88
N PRO A 134 10.49 -24.03 39.31
CA PRO A 134 10.37 -23.74 37.89
C PRO A 134 10.90 -24.88 37.01
N GLU A 135 11.92 -25.64 37.44
CA GLU A 135 12.61 -26.64 36.62
C GLU A 135 11.67 -27.75 36.15
N GLU A 136 10.65 -28.11 36.96
CA GLU A 136 9.60 -29.06 36.55
C GLU A 136 8.89 -28.65 35.25
N ASN A 137 8.91 -27.34 34.93
CA ASN A 137 8.22 -26.75 33.80
C ASN A 137 9.14 -26.30 32.67
N ALA A 138 10.47 -26.53 32.78
CA ALA A 138 11.47 -26.03 31.84
C ALA A 138 11.07 -26.30 30.39
N TYR A 139 10.80 -27.57 30.04
CA TYR A 139 10.38 -27.97 28.68
C TYR A 139 9.21 -27.15 28.13
N GLN A 140 8.16 -26.94 28.93
CA GLN A 140 6.97 -26.22 28.49
C GLN A 140 7.26 -24.72 28.32
N VAL A 141 8.08 -24.14 29.21
CA VAL A 141 8.53 -22.75 29.10
C VAL A 141 9.34 -22.56 27.82
N TYR A 142 10.32 -23.42 27.52
CA TYR A 142 11.07 -23.35 26.25
C TYR A 142 10.14 -23.40 25.04
N ARG A 143 9.18 -24.34 25.01
CA ARG A 143 8.24 -24.50 23.89
C ARG A 143 7.35 -23.29 23.68
N LEU A 144 6.75 -22.78 24.75
CA LEU A 144 5.84 -21.63 24.67
C LEU A 144 6.60 -20.35 24.36
N MET A 145 7.75 -20.13 24.99
CA MET A 145 8.56 -18.94 24.79
C MET A 145 9.11 -18.86 23.35
N ASN A 146 9.55 -19.98 22.78
CA ASN A 146 10.02 -20.00 21.39
C ASN A 146 8.91 -19.65 20.38
N ARG A 147 7.65 -20.00 20.68
CA ARG A 147 6.49 -19.69 19.84
C ARG A 147 6.02 -18.24 19.96
N THR A 148 6.24 -17.61 21.12
CA THR A 148 5.61 -16.32 21.48
C THR A 148 6.55 -15.12 21.44
N ALA A 149 7.84 -15.30 21.74
CA ALA A 149 8.75 -14.18 21.92
C ALA A 149 9.13 -13.49 20.59
N LEU A 150 9.28 -14.26 19.50
CA LEU A 150 9.77 -13.76 18.21
C LEU A 150 8.68 -13.53 17.16
N ARG A 151 7.45 -13.99 17.41
CA ARG A 151 6.33 -13.74 16.50
C ARG A 151 5.60 -12.48 16.96
N PHE A 152 5.86 -11.37 16.28
CA PHE A 152 5.16 -10.10 16.42
C PHE A 152 5.29 -9.28 15.14
N GLY A 153 4.47 -8.24 14.98
CA GLY A 153 4.48 -7.42 13.78
C GLY A 153 3.11 -7.16 13.19
N LEU A 154 3.11 -6.41 12.09
CA LEU A 154 1.95 -5.86 11.40
C LEU A 154 1.27 -6.89 10.49
N PRO A 155 -0.06 -6.82 10.33
CA PRO A 155 -0.74 -7.58 9.29
C PRO A 155 -0.38 -7.05 7.90
N ASP A 156 -0.21 -7.97 6.95
CA ASP A 156 -0.04 -7.68 5.53
C ASP A 156 -1.39 -7.31 4.90
N VAL A 157 -1.92 -6.15 5.27
CA VAL A 157 -3.13 -5.58 4.65
C VAL A 157 -2.76 -4.85 3.36
N ASN A 158 -3.65 -4.88 2.37
CA ASN A 158 -3.43 -4.30 1.06
C ASN A 158 -3.51 -2.76 1.10
N ALA A 159 -2.47 -2.15 1.66
CA ALA A 159 -2.32 -0.70 1.75
C ALA A 159 -2.12 -0.03 0.38
N GLY A 160 -1.77 -0.80 -0.66
CA GLY A 160 -1.42 -0.30 -1.99
C GLY A 160 -2.59 0.37 -2.69
N ALA A 161 -3.75 -0.29 -2.76
CA ALA A 161 -4.92 0.22 -3.47
C ALA A 161 -5.43 1.54 -2.87
N ILE A 162 -5.57 1.60 -1.54
CA ILE A 162 -6.06 2.81 -0.85
C ILE A 162 -5.03 3.94 -0.85
N SER A 163 -3.74 3.61 -0.72
CA SER A 163 -2.69 4.63 -0.81
C SER A 163 -2.63 5.21 -2.23
N GLN A 164 -2.68 4.37 -3.26
CA GLN A 164 -2.73 4.83 -4.64
C GLN A 164 -3.97 5.70 -4.89
N LEU A 165 -5.14 5.30 -4.41
CA LEU A 165 -6.37 6.09 -4.48
C LEU A 165 -6.22 7.49 -3.90
N THR A 166 -5.58 7.57 -2.73
CA THR A 166 -5.41 8.83 -2.00
C THR A 166 -4.36 9.73 -2.67
N TYR A 167 -3.23 9.16 -3.11
CA TYR A 167 -2.09 9.93 -3.63
C TYR A 167 -2.15 10.24 -5.13
N SER A 168 -2.85 9.43 -5.94
CA SER A 168 -2.95 9.64 -7.40
C SER A 168 -4.07 10.60 -7.82
N GLY A 169 -4.79 11.18 -6.87
CA GLY A 169 -6.03 11.93 -7.14
C GLY A 169 -7.20 11.02 -7.56
N GLY A 170 -7.08 9.70 -7.39
CA GLY A 170 -8.13 8.73 -7.72
C GLY A 170 -9.44 8.96 -6.97
N LEU A 171 -9.40 9.57 -5.77
CA LEU A 171 -10.61 9.98 -5.05
C LEU A 171 -11.46 11.00 -5.81
N ARG A 172 -10.88 11.81 -6.73
CA ARG A 172 -11.65 12.73 -7.57
C ARG A 172 -12.61 12.01 -8.51
N LEU A 173 -12.31 10.75 -8.86
CA LEU A 173 -13.16 9.91 -9.71
C LEU A 173 -14.35 9.33 -8.95
N VAL A 174 -14.32 9.35 -7.61
CA VAL A 174 -15.39 8.81 -6.75
C VAL A 174 -16.43 9.91 -6.52
N ARG A 175 -17.61 9.75 -7.12
CA ARG A 175 -18.68 10.76 -7.07
C ARG A 175 -19.46 10.74 -5.76
N SER A 176 -19.53 9.59 -5.10
CA SER A 176 -20.20 9.46 -3.81
C SER A 176 -19.32 10.03 -2.71
N SER A 177 -19.68 11.20 -2.19
CA SER A 177 -18.96 11.84 -1.08
C SER A 177 -18.93 10.95 0.16
N ALA A 178 -20.00 10.20 0.43
CA ALA A 178 -20.06 9.23 1.51
C ALA A 178 -19.00 8.12 1.38
N VAL A 179 -18.77 7.63 0.15
CA VAL A 179 -17.74 6.62 -0.12
C VAL A 179 -16.35 7.24 0.05
N THR A 180 -16.12 8.43 -0.49
CA THR A 180 -14.85 9.17 -0.32
C THR A 180 -14.52 9.41 1.15
N ASP A 181 -15.47 9.86 1.95
CA ASP A 181 -15.31 10.06 3.39
C ASP A 181 -15.00 8.76 4.13
N ALA A 182 -15.67 7.66 3.75
CA ALA A 182 -15.42 6.35 4.32
C ALA A 182 -14.03 5.81 3.96
N ILE A 183 -13.55 6.02 2.72
CA ILE A 183 -12.19 5.68 2.29
C ILE A 183 -11.16 6.46 3.12
N ASN A 184 -11.35 7.78 3.26
CA ASN A 184 -10.46 8.62 4.07
C ASN A 184 -10.43 8.17 5.53
N LYS A 185 -11.58 7.87 6.13
CA LYS A 185 -11.66 7.36 7.50
C LYS A 185 -10.95 6.02 7.66
N HIS A 186 -11.13 5.11 6.71
CA HIS A 186 -10.44 3.83 6.70
C HIS A 186 -8.91 4.02 6.57
N TYR A 187 -8.46 4.91 5.68
CA TYR A 187 -7.04 5.25 5.52
C TYR A 187 -6.42 5.81 6.81
N LEU A 188 -7.12 6.70 7.51
CA LEU A 188 -6.69 7.18 8.83
C LEU A 188 -6.62 6.04 9.85
N GLY A 189 -7.58 5.11 9.82
CA GLY A 189 -7.59 3.91 10.65
C GLY A 189 -6.36 3.02 10.40
N LEU A 190 -6.00 2.79 9.13
CA LEU A 190 -4.82 2.05 8.72
C LEU A 190 -3.54 2.68 9.31
N ASN A 191 -3.39 3.99 9.22
CA ASN A 191 -2.23 4.70 9.75
C ASN A 191 -2.15 4.65 11.28
N ARG A 192 -3.29 4.77 11.97
CA ARG A 192 -3.35 4.59 13.44
C ARG A 192 -2.98 3.18 13.86
N MET A 193 -3.46 2.17 13.13
CA MET A 193 -3.08 0.77 13.37
C MET A 193 -1.56 0.61 13.17
N LYS A 194 -1.00 1.08 12.06
CA LYS A 194 0.45 1.03 11.80
C LYS A 194 1.26 1.67 12.93
N SER A 195 0.90 2.89 13.33
CA SER A 195 1.56 3.61 14.41
C SER A 195 1.48 2.87 15.75
N ALA A 196 0.35 2.24 16.07
CA ALA A 196 0.21 1.48 17.31
C ALA A 196 1.18 0.29 17.37
N PHE A 197 1.40 -0.41 16.26
CA PHE A 197 2.29 -1.59 16.24
C PHE A 197 3.77 -1.23 16.39
N GLU A 198 4.18 -0.02 16.01
CA GLU A 198 5.55 0.45 16.25
C GLU A 198 5.87 0.50 17.76
N THR A 199 4.86 0.65 18.62
CA THR A 199 5.02 0.62 20.07
C THR A 199 5.30 -0.79 20.63
N GLU A 200 5.02 -1.85 19.87
CA GLU A 200 5.24 -3.24 20.29
C GLU A 200 6.72 -3.61 20.32
N ARG A 201 7.50 -3.13 19.33
CA ARG A 201 8.90 -3.51 19.12
C ARG A 201 9.77 -3.36 20.37
N PRO A 202 9.84 -2.19 21.04
CA PRO A 202 10.72 -2.05 22.21
C PRO A 202 10.36 -2.99 23.36
N ILE A 203 9.07 -3.29 23.55
CA ILE A 203 8.62 -4.20 24.61
C ILE A 203 9.00 -5.64 24.28
N ARG A 204 8.90 -6.04 23.01
CA ARG A 204 9.32 -7.36 22.54
C ARG A 204 10.82 -7.56 22.63
N LEU A 205 11.62 -6.53 22.37
CA LEU A 205 13.08 -6.61 22.54
C LEU A 205 13.46 -6.85 24.00
N LYS A 206 12.84 -6.15 24.96
CA LYS A 206 13.04 -6.41 26.39
C LYS A 206 12.68 -7.85 26.78
N LEU A 207 11.55 -8.35 26.29
CA LEU A 207 11.16 -9.76 26.48
C LEU A 207 12.22 -10.74 25.95
N LEU A 208 12.90 -10.43 24.85
CA LEU A 208 13.98 -11.26 24.32
C LEU A 208 15.25 -11.19 25.18
N GLU A 209 15.56 -10.00 25.72
CA GLU A 209 16.68 -9.79 26.64
C GLU A 209 16.47 -10.60 27.93
N SER A 210 15.34 -10.43 28.62
CA SER A 210 15.03 -11.19 29.85
C SER A 210 14.90 -12.69 29.60
N LYS A 211 14.35 -13.09 28.44
CA LYS A 211 14.36 -14.50 27.99
C LYS A 211 15.78 -15.05 27.92
N SER A 212 16.73 -14.30 27.37
CA SER A 212 18.11 -14.78 27.15
C SER A 212 18.90 -14.97 28.43
N ALA A 213 18.53 -14.30 29.52
CA ALA A 213 19.13 -14.51 30.84
C ALA A 213 18.72 -15.85 31.49
N ILE A 214 17.57 -16.41 31.09
CA ILE A 214 16.96 -17.58 31.73
C ILE A 214 17.03 -18.83 30.85
N LEU A 215 16.94 -18.67 29.53
CA LEU A 215 16.92 -19.79 28.59
C LEU A 215 18.26 -20.00 27.91
N ASP A 216 18.76 -21.24 27.97
CA ASP A 216 19.93 -21.70 27.25
C ASP A 216 19.64 -21.83 25.76
N ALA A 217 20.39 -21.08 24.94
CA ALA A 217 20.27 -21.10 23.49
C ALA A 217 20.48 -22.50 22.88
N ARG A 218 21.29 -23.38 23.50
CA ARG A 218 21.54 -24.75 23.03
C ARG A 218 20.27 -25.59 23.03
N LEU A 219 19.36 -25.32 23.97
CA LEU A 219 18.07 -26.01 24.11
C LEU A 219 16.96 -25.39 23.23
N LEU A 220 17.22 -24.23 22.62
CA LEU A 220 16.34 -23.61 21.61
C LEU A 220 16.64 -24.07 20.18
N MET A 221 17.78 -24.73 19.95
CA MET A 221 18.14 -25.29 18.65
C MET A 221 17.20 -26.44 18.27
N PRO A 222 16.89 -26.65 16.98
CA PRO A 222 16.05 -27.76 16.55
C PRO A 222 16.79 -29.08 16.76
N SER A 223 16.57 -29.69 17.92
CA SER A 223 17.05 -31.02 18.31
C SER A 223 15.89 -31.83 18.89
N LYS A 224 15.86 -33.14 18.63
CA LYS A 224 14.90 -34.05 19.26
C LYS A 224 15.41 -34.40 20.67
N LEU A 225 15.33 -33.43 21.57
CA LEU A 225 15.60 -33.66 22.99
C LEU A 225 14.35 -34.19 23.67
N GLU A 226 14.54 -35.15 24.57
CA GLU A 226 13.47 -35.60 25.47
C GLU A 226 13.11 -34.47 26.46
N PRO A 227 11.86 -34.40 26.96
CA PRO A 227 11.42 -33.31 27.83
C PRO A 227 12.26 -33.10 29.10
N ASP A 228 12.82 -34.17 29.66
CA ASP A 228 13.67 -34.18 30.85
C ASP A 228 15.07 -33.61 30.62
N ALA A 229 15.50 -33.45 29.37
CA ALA A 229 16.78 -32.83 29.02
C ALA A 229 16.77 -31.29 29.11
N TYR A 230 15.60 -30.68 29.33
CA TYR A 230 15.46 -29.22 29.41
C TYR A 230 15.70 -28.73 30.83
N SER A 231 16.56 -27.72 30.96
CA SER A 231 16.82 -27.00 32.21
C SER A 231 16.97 -25.51 31.94
N PHE A 232 16.75 -24.69 32.96
CA PHE A 232 17.03 -23.26 32.85
C PHE A 232 18.53 -22.96 32.92
N LEU A 233 18.94 -21.88 32.26
CA LEU A 233 20.28 -21.32 32.43
C LEU A 233 20.43 -20.67 33.81
N SER A 234 19.37 -20.01 34.28
CA SER A 234 19.27 -19.45 35.63
C SER A 234 17.84 -19.58 36.16
N THR A 235 17.73 -19.90 37.45
CA THR A 235 16.47 -19.94 38.20
C THR A 235 16.42 -18.89 39.32
N ASP A 236 17.31 -17.90 39.27
CA ASP A 236 17.32 -16.84 40.27
C ASP A 236 16.00 -16.05 40.27
N GLN A 237 15.50 -15.76 41.46
CA GLN A 237 14.18 -15.15 41.66
C GLN A 237 14.06 -13.78 40.97
N ALA A 238 15.16 -13.02 40.88
CA ALA A 238 15.15 -11.70 40.28
C ALA A 238 14.95 -11.79 38.76
N SER A 239 15.71 -12.64 38.07
CA SER A 239 15.59 -12.87 36.63
C SER A 239 14.21 -13.41 36.27
N ILE A 240 13.71 -14.42 36.99
CA ILE A 240 12.37 -14.99 36.74
C ILE A 240 11.30 -13.89 36.88
N ASN A 241 11.38 -13.08 37.93
CA ASN A 241 10.43 -11.98 38.14
C ASN A 241 10.51 -10.92 37.03
N GLU A 242 11.72 -10.59 36.57
CA GLU A 242 11.92 -9.68 35.43
C GLU A 242 11.27 -10.22 34.15
N LEU A 243 11.51 -11.49 33.80
CA LEU A 243 10.87 -12.13 32.65
C LEU A 243 9.34 -12.10 32.76
N MET A 244 8.79 -12.38 33.95
CA MET A 244 7.35 -12.32 34.18
C MET A 244 6.78 -10.90 33.97
N HIS A 245 7.50 -9.86 34.42
CA HIS A 245 7.10 -8.47 34.17
C HIS A 245 7.12 -8.11 32.67
N ASP A 246 8.10 -8.59 31.92
CA ASP A 246 8.16 -8.38 30.47
C ASP A 246 7.08 -9.14 29.71
N ILE A 247 6.73 -10.35 30.15
CA ILE A 247 5.58 -11.11 29.63
C ILE A 247 4.27 -10.33 29.88
N LEU A 248 4.05 -9.85 31.11
CA LEU A 248 2.88 -9.04 31.47
C LEU A 248 2.79 -7.76 30.61
N SER A 249 3.91 -7.06 30.45
CA SER A 249 4.00 -5.85 29.63
C SER A 249 3.68 -6.15 28.16
N SER A 250 4.23 -7.26 27.63
CA SER A 250 3.96 -7.73 26.27
C SER A 250 2.49 -8.10 26.07
N LYS A 251 1.86 -8.78 27.05
CA LYS A 251 0.43 -9.11 27.04
C LYS A 251 -0.42 -7.84 27.03
N GLN A 252 -0.10 -6.86 27.87
CA GLN A 252 -0.83 -5.61 27.97
C GLN A 252 -0.82 -4.82 26.66
N ILE A 253 0.36 -4.68 26.03
CA ILE A 253 0.47 -4.07 24.71
C ILE A 253 -0.31 -4.87 23.66
N ASN A 254 -0.20 -6.21 23.68
CA ASN A 254 -0.91 -7.06 22.73
C ASN A 254 -2.44 -6.89 22.82
N ASN A 255 -3.01 -6.73 24.02
CA ASN A 255 -4.44 -6.39 24.21
C ASN A 255 -4.84 -5.08 23.53
N GLY A 256 -4.00 -4.04 23.67
CA GLY A 256 -4.19 -2.77 22.97
C GLY A 256 -4.18 -2.95 21.45
N LEU A 257 -3.23 -3.72 20.92
CA LEU A 257 -3.11 -3.99 19.49
C LEU A 257 -4.28 -4.81 18.94
N ILE A 258 -4.80 -5.78 19.70
CA ILE A 258 -6.02 -6.51 19.33
C ILE A 258 -7.20 -5.54 19.19
N SER A 259 -7.36 -4.61 20.12
CA SER A 259 -8.43 -3.60 20.09
C SER A 259 -8.30 -2.67 18.87
N GLN A 260 -7.07 -2.30 18.52
CA GLN A 260 -6.79 -1.49 17.31
C GLN A 260 -7.07 -2.27 16.02
N LEU A 261 -6.69 -3.54 15.95
CA LEU A 261 -7.00 -4.43 14.83
C LEU A 261 -8.50 -4.59 14.63
N ASP A 262 -9.25 -4.84 15.72
CA ASP A 262 -10.69 -5.03 15.63
C ASP A 262 -11.41 -3.74 15.21
N SER A 263 -10.98 -2.59 15.76
CA SER A 263 -11.48 -1.28 15.34
C SER A 263 -11.23 -1.01 13.86
N PHE A 264 -10.05 -1.37 13.35
CA PHE A 264 -9.73 -1.25 11.93
C PHE A 264 -10.56 -2.22 11.08
N ARG A 265 -10.69 -3.48 11.49
CA ARG A 265 -11.53 -4.50 10.82
C ARG A 265 -12.99 -4.06 10.70
N VAL A 266 -13.57 -3.50 11.76
CA VAL A 266 -14.93 -2.94 11.74
C VAL A 266 -15.03 -1.77 10.74
N SER A 267 -13.99 -0.95 10.62
CA SER A 267 -13.95 0.10 9.59
C SER A 267 -13.83 -0.46 8.18
N THR A 268 -13.07 -1.54 7.97
CA THR A 268 -12.97 -2.30 6.71
C THR A 268 -14.34 -2.82 6.29
N ASP A 269 -15.05 -3.45 7.22
CA ASP A 269 -16.38 -4.01 6.98
C ASP A 269 -17.38 -2.93 6.56
N LYS A 270 -17.45 -1.82 7.32
CA LYS A 270 -18.35 -0.70 7.01
C LYS A 270 -18.08 -0.07 5.64
N LEU A 271 -16.80 0.11 5.28
CA LEU A 271 -16.44 0.64 3.98
C LEU A 271 -16.85 -0.33 2.86
N ASN A 272 -16.59 -1.62 3.03
CA ASN A 272 -16.93 -2.63 2.04
C ASN A 272 -18.46 -2.72 1.84
N GLU A 273 -19.25 -2.72 2.91
CA GLU A 273 -20.72 -2.71 2.85
C GLU A 273 -21.26 -1.48 2.11
N LEU A 274 -20.70 -0.30 2.41
CA LEU A 274 -21.08 0.94 1.73
C LEU A 274 -20.77 0.88 0.23
N ILE A 275 -19.57 0.43 -0.14
CA ILE A 275 -19.18 0.26 -1.55
C ILE A 275 -20.10 -0.73 -2.26
N LYS A 276 -20.36 -1.90 -1.64
CA LYS A 276 -21.26 -2.91 -2.22
C LYS A 276 -22.65 -2.36 -2.48
N LYS A 277 -23.19 -1.59 -1.53
CA LYS A 277 -24.50 -0.95 -1.65
C LYS A 277 -24.53 0.11 -2.76
N GLU A 278 -23.57 1.04 -2.76
CA GLU A 278 -23.56 2.17 -3.69
C GLU A 278 -23.32 1.71 -5.15
N TYR A 279 -22.43 0.73 -5.34
CA TYR A 279 -22.01 0.27 -6.66
C TYR A 279 -22.66 -1.05 -7.11
N HIS A 280 -23.60 -1.59 -6.33
CA HIS A 280 -24.35 -2.81 -6.63
C HIS A 280 -23.40 -3.99 -6.90
N ILE A 281 -22.42 -4.18 -6.02
CA ILE A 281 -21.43 -5.26 -6.08
C ILE A 281 -21.93 -6.39 -5.17
N ASN A 282 -21.98 -7.61 -5.72
CA ASN A 282 -22.36 -8.82 -4.99
C ASN A 282 -21.24 -9.27 -4.05
#